data_AF-A0A0F9H7U6-F1
#
_entry.id   AF-A0A0F9H7U6-F1
#
_cell.length_a   1.000
_cell.length_b   1.000
_cell.length_c   1.000
_cell.angle_alpha   90.00
_cell.angle_beta   90.00
_cell.angle_gamma   90.00
#
_symmetry.space_group_name_H-M   'P 1'
#
loop_
_entity.id
_entity.type
_entity.pdbx_description
1 polymer ?
#
loop_
_entity_poly.entity_id
_entity_poly.type
_entity_poly.pdbx_seq_one_letter_code
_entity_poly.pdbx_strand_id
1 'polypeptide(L)'
;MDMKNCWEYKKCGREIGGINVRTLGICSAATFEPADGYCEGENGGRACMYVTGTFCSGAIQGTFVEKVKNCVKCDFYKHLKKTHPMDSTVLQFHKYVRKNTAPGIAVATA
;
A
#
# COMPACT_ATOMS: atom_id res chain seq x y z
N MET A 1 -17.77 -0.54 6.66
CA MET A 1 -17.73 0.75 5.90
C MET A 1 -16.59 0.60 4.90
N ASP A 2 -16.91 0.50 3.61
CA ASP A 2 -15.93 0.19 2.54
C ASP A 2 -14.97 1.36 2.31
N MET A 3 -13.81 1.33 2.94
CA MET A 3 -12.70 2.19 2.54
C MET A 3 -12.08 1.67 1.25
N LYS A 4 -11.83 2.54 0.28
CA LYS A 4 -11.24 2.14 -0.99
C LYS A 4 -9.72 1.89 -0.87
N ASN A 5 -9.14 1.15 -1.79
CA ASN A 5 -7.69 1.15 -2.01
C ASN A 5 -7.23 2.48 -2.61
N CYS A 6 -5.93 2.81 -2.49
CA CYS A 6 -5.44 4.12 -2.91
C CYS A 6 -5.70 4.41 -4.39
N TRP A 7 -5.61 3.40 -5.26
CA TRP A 7 -5.80 3.57 -6.71
C TRP A 7 -7.26 3.87 -7.07
N GLU A 8 -8.22 3.28 -6.35
CA GLU A 8 -9.64 3.55 -6.55
C GLU A 8 -10.03 4.94 -6.01
N TYR A 9 -9.43 5.35 -4.88
CA TYR A 9 -9.63 6.69 -4.32
C TYR A 9 -9.01 7.78 -5.20
N LYS A 10 -7.77 7.57 -5.65
CA LYS A 10 -7.02 8.54 -6.47
C LYS A 10 -7.37 8.45 -7.95
N LYS A 11 -8.03 7.38 -8.39
CA LYS A 11 -8.38 7.07 -9.79
C LYS A 11 -7.15 7.16 -10.71
N CYS A 12 -6.02 6.60 -10.27
CA CYS A 12 -4.76 6.73 -11.01
C CYS A 12 -4.61 5.74 -12.18
N GLY A 13 -5.43 4.67 -12.23
CA GLY A 13 -5.44 3.71 -13.33
C GLY A 13 -4.20 2.81 -13.39
N ARG A 14 -3.49 2.65 -12.27
CA ARG A 14 -2.26 1.82 -12.15
C ARG A 14 -2.45 0.57 -11.30
N GLU A 15 -3.69 0.25 -10.94
CA GLU A 15 -4.09 -1.07 -10.46
C GLU A 15 -3.85 -2.17 -11.50
N ILE A 16 -3.91 -3.43 -11.11
CA ILE A 16 -3.78 -4.56 -12.04
C ILE A 16 -4.88 -4.45 -13.10
N GLY A 17 -4.50 -4.42 -14.38
CA GLY A 17 -5.43 -4.21 -15.50
C GLY A 17 -5.88 -2.76 -15.71
N GLY A 18 -5.37 -1.80 -14.93
CA GLY A 18 -5.73 -0.39 -15.04
C GLY A 18 -5.30 0.28 -16.36
N ILE A 19 -6.03 1.32 -16.76
CA ILE A 19 -5.86 1.99 -18.07
C ILE A 19 -4.45 2.57 -18.30
N ASN A 20 -3.74 2.95 -17.23
CA ASN A 20 -2.39 3.54 -17.30
C ASN A 20 -1.28 2.51 -17.09
N VAL A 21 -1.59 1.23 -16.92
CA VAL A 21 -0.57 0.18 -16.73
C VAL A 21 0.36 0.08 -17.94
N ARG A 22 -0.17 0.18 -19.18
CA ARG A 22 0.63 0.06 -20.40
C ARG A 22 1.69 1.16 -20.55
N THR A 23 1.42 2.36 -20.03
CA THR A 23 2.27 3.54 -20.22
C THR A 23 3.11 3.86 -18.98
N LEU A 24 2.58 3.62 -17.78
CA LEU A 24 3.22 3.99 -16.51
C LEU A 24 3.60 2.77 -15.64
N GLY A 25 3.32 1.55 -16.11
CA GLY A 25 3.50 0.32 -15.34
C GLY A 25 2.49 0.16 -14.20
N ILE A 26 2.44 -1.05 -13.63
CA ILE A 26 1.61 -1.37 -12.46
C ILE A 26 2.16 -0.63 -11.22
N CYS A 27 1.26 -0.14 -10.37
CA CYS A 27 1.63 0.49 -9.10
C CYS A 27 2.23 -0.56 -8.15
N SER A 28 3.38 -0.27 -7.55
CA SER A 28 3.99 -1.16 -6.55
C SER A 28 3.04 -1.49 -5.38
N ALA A 29 2.17 -0.56 -4.98
CA ALA A 29 1.17 -0.83 -3.96
C ALA A 29 0.09 -1.84 -4.41
N ALA A 30 -0.21 -1.93 -5.71
CA ALA A 30 -1.18 -2.88 -6.24
C ALA A 30 -0.62 -4.32 -6.34
N THR A 31 0.69 -4.50 -6.15
CA THR A 31 1.36 -5.82 -6.22
C THR A 31 2.15 -6.15 -4.96
N PHE A 32 2.02 -5.36 -3.89
CA PHE A 32 2.74 -5.60 -2.64
C PHE A 32 1.96 -6.58 -1.75
N GLU A 33 1.98 -7.85 -2.14
CA GLU A 33 1.30 -8.98 -1.47
C GLU A 33 1.60 -9.11 0.03
N PRO A 34 2.81 -8.81 0.55
CA PRO A 34 3.06 -8.88 1.99
C PRO A 34 2.15 -8.02 2.88
N ALA A 35 1.54 -6.98 2.30
CA ALA A 35 0.60 -6.11 2.99
C ALA A 35 -0.86 -6.47 2.70
N ASP A 36 -1.14 -7.53 1.94
CA ASP A 36 -2.51 -7.94 1.67
C ASP A 36 -3.29 -8.18 2.96
N GLY A 37 -4.51 -7.63 3.05
CA GLY A 37 -5.33 -7.60 4.26
C GLY A 37 -4.98 -6.50 5.28
N TYR A 38 -3.88 -5.76 5.10
CA TYR A 38 -3.50 -4.70 6.02
C TYR A 38 -4.50 -3.54 5.97
N CYS A 39 -5.01 -3.14 7.14
CA CYS A 39 -6.13 -2.21 7.27
C CYS A 39 -7.34 -2.62 6.40
N GLU A 40 -7.59 -3.93 6.24
CA GLU A 40 -8.66 -4.49 5.39
C GLU A 40 -8.55 -4.05 3.91
N GLY A 41 -7.33 -3.80 3.43
CA GLY A 41 -7.04 -3.44 2.05
C GLY A 41 -6.55 -4.64 1.23
N GLU A 42 -6.49 -4.45 -0.08
CA GLU A 42 -5.91 -5.43 -1.02
C GLU A 42 -4.45 -5.06 -1.29
N ASN A 43 -3.55 -6.04 -1.24
CA ASN A 43 -2.11 -5.83 -1.36
C ASN A 43 -1.63 -4.63 -0.51
N GLY A 44 -0.85 -3.72 -1.09
CA GLY A 44 -0.45 -2.47 -0.46
C GLY A 44 -1.46 -1.32 -0.61
N GLY A 45 -2.70 -1.56 -1.04
CA GLY A 45 -3.66 -0.51 -1.43
C GLY A 45 -4.05 0.44 -0.31
N ARG A 46 -4.23 -0.07 0.91
CA ARG A 46 -4.39 0.76 2.12
C ARG A 46 -3.10 0.92 2.92
N ALA A 47 -2.02 0.30 2.48
CA ALA A 47 -0.67 0.48 3.03
C ALA A 47 0.21 1.38 2.15
N CYS A 48 -0.36 2.07 1.16
CA CYS A 48 0.40 2.67 0.07
C CYS A 48 1.40 3.73 0.54
N MET A 49 1.28 4.26 1.76
CA MET A 49 2.23 5.14 2.43
C MET A 49 3.59 4.48 2.70
N TYR A 50 3.59 3.17 2.96
CA TYR A 50 4.78 2.42 3.35
C TYR A 50 5.47 1.72 2.17
N VAL A 51 4.91 1.81 0.96
CA VAL A 51 5.42 1.16 -0.26
C VAL A 51 6.09 2.21 -1.16
N THR A 52 7.38 2.07 -1.45
CA THR A 52 8.10 2.94 -2.40
C THR A 52 7.73 2.62 -3.85
N GLY A 53 8.13 3.46 -4.82
CA GLY A 53 7.83 3.24 -6.25
C GLY A 53 6.37 3.53 -6.66
N THR A 54 5.50 3.87 -5.71
CA THR A 54 4.14 4.34 -6.00
C THR A 54 4.16 5.67 -6.75
N PHE A 55 3.15 5.92 -7.58
CA PHE A 55 3.00 7.20 -8.28
C PHE A 55 1.97 8.06 -7.56
N CYS A 56 2.43 9.08 -6.85
CA CYS A 56 1.58 10.00 -6.11
C CYS A 56 1.87 11.42 -6.56
N SER A 57 0.82 12.23 -6.73
CA SER A 57 0.94 13.65 -7.13
C SER A 57 1.72 13.87 -8.43
N GLY A 58 1.58 12.98 -9.41
CA GLY A 58 2.25 13.11 -10.71
C GLY A 58 3.71 12.64 -10.75
N ALA A 59 4.25 12.09 -9.66
CA ALA A 59 5.64 11.62 -9.60
C ALA A 59 5.78 10.27 -8.89
N ILE A 60 6.78 9.49 -9.32
CA ILE A 60 7.21 8.28 -8.62
C ILE A 60 7.80 8.70 -7.26
N GLN A 61 7.34 8.07 -6.19
CA GLN A 61 7.82 8.29 -4.84
C GLN A 61 9.04 7.42 -4.59
N GLY A 62 10.22 8.04 -4.48
CA GLY A 62 11.50 7.37 -4.30
C GLY A 62 11.69 6.81 -2.90
N THR A 63 12.36 7.56 -2.03
CA THR A 63 12.71 7.14 -0.67
C THR A 63 11.51 7.19 0.28
N PHE A 64 11.61 6.47 1.40
CA PHE A 64 10.61 6.53 2.47
C PHE A 64 10.43 7.97 3.01
N VAL A 65 11.52 8.73 3.15
CA VAL A 65 11.48 10.12 3.66
C VAL A 65 10.68 11.04 2.74
N GLU A 66 10.92 10.99 1.44
CA GLU A 66 10.17 11.77 0.44
C GLU A 66 8.69 11.40 0.47
N LYS A 67 8.42 10.11 0.59
CA LYS A 67 7.06 9.61 0.62
C LYS A 67 6.30 10.05 1.87
N VAL A 68 6.94 10.04 3.04
CA VAL A 68 6.35 10.57 4.28
C VAL A 68 5.92 12.03 4.11
N LYS A 69 6.80 12.87 3.55
CA LYS A 69 6.53 14.30 3.31
C LYS A 69 5.33 14.52 2.39
N ASN A 70 5.11 13.65 1.41
CA ASN A 70 3.98 13.75 0.49
C ASN A 70 2.69 13.17 1.09
N CYS A 71 2.78 12.07 1.85
CA CYS A 71 1.61 11.40 2.41
C CYS A 71 0.94 12.17 3.55
N VAL A 72 1.67 12.96 4.35
CA VAL A 72 1.03 13.85 5.35
C VAL A 72 0.06 14.85 4.72
N LYS A 73 0.24 15.18 3.44
CA LYS A 73 -0.65 16.04 2.64
C LYS A 73 -1.73 15.26 1.89
N CYS A 74 -1.65 13.94 1.82
CA CYS A 74 -2.54 13.10 1.03
C CYS A 74 -3.88 12.84 1.74
N ASP A 75 -4.99 13.17 1.08
CA ASP A 75 -6.33 13.01 1.68
C ASP A 75 -6.72 11.55 1.89
N PHE A 76 -6.24 10.65 1.03
CA PHE A 76 -6.39 9.20 1.25
C PHE A 76 -5.74 8.76 2.56
N TYR A 77 -4.51 9.19 2.82
CA TYR A 77 -3.78 8.84 4.04
C TYR A 77 -4.43 9.49 5.27
N LYS A 78 -4.87 10.74 5.18
CA LYS A 78 -5.61 11.40 6.27
C LYS A 78 -6.91 10.65 6.59
N HIS A 79 -7.63 10.16 5.58
CA HIS A 79 -8.83 9.35 5.77
C HIS A 79 -8.48 8.01 6.44
N LEU A 80 -7.44 7.31 5.95
CA LEU A 80 -6.93 6.07 6.56
C LEU A 80 -6.58 6.26 8.04
N LYS A 81 -5.86 7.33 8.39
CA LYS A 81 -5.48 7.63 9.78
C LYS A 81 -6.69 7.82 10.69
N LYS A 82 -7.83 8.32 10.17
CA LYS A 82 -9.06 8.50 10.93
C LYS A 82 -9.82 7.20 11.13
N THR A 83 -9.82 6.31 10.13
CA THR A 83 -10.56 5.05 10.17
C THR A 83 -9.78 3.91 10.83
N HIS A 84 -8.45 3.90 10.70
CA HIS A 84 -7.55 2.86 11.22
C HIS A 84 -6.36 3.44 12.00
N PRO A 85 -6.59 4.20 13.10
CA PRO A 85 -5.54 4.97 13.76
C PRO A 85 -4.38 4.12 14.32
N MET A 86 -4.68 2.95 14.90
CA MET A 86 -3.70 2.03 15.49
C MET A 86 -2.96 1.22 14.42
N ASP A 87 -3.67 0.76 13.41
CA ASP A 87 -3.12 -0.03 12.30
C ASP A 87 -2.43 0.83 11.24
N SER A 88 -2.25 2.14 11.45
CA SER A 88 -1.58 3.02 10.48
C SER A 88 -0.30 3.62 11.04
N THR A 89 0.44 2.82 11.82
CA THR A 89 1.79 3.19 12.29
C THR A 89 2.84 2.36 11.57
N VAL A 90 4.04 2.93 11.39
CA VAL A 90 5.18 2.24 10.74
C VAL A 90 5.52 0.93 11.48
N LEU A 91 5.46 0.94 12.81
CA LEU A 91 5.75 -0.24 13.62
C LEU A 91 4.76 -1.37 13.38
N GLN A 92 3.45 -1.07 13.31
CA GLN A 92 2.44 -2.10 13.05
C GLN A 92 2.55 -2.64 11.63
N PHE A 93 2.80 -1.77 10.65
CA PHE A 93 3.05 -2.20 9.28
C PHE A 93 4.24 -3.16 9.19
N HIS A 94 5.36 -2.80 9.81
CA HIS A 94 6.55 -3.65 9.82
C HIS A 94 6.30 -5.00 10.50
N LYS A 95 5.57 -5.03 11.62
CA LYS A 95 5.18 -6.29 12.29
C LYS A 95 4.30 -7.15 11.39
N TYR A 96 3.32 -6.54 10.71
CA TYR A 96 2.40 -7.22 9.82
C TYR A 96 3.13 -7.86 8.63
N VAL A 97 3.91 -7.05 7.90
CA VAL A 97 4.69 -7.51 6.75
C VAL A 97 5.68 -8.61 7.17
N ARG A 98 6.37 -8.47 8.31
CA ARG A 98 7.28 -9.51 8.81
C ARG A 98 6.57 -10.83 9.07
N LYS A 99 5.36 -10.81 9.62
CA LYS A 99 4.55 -12.02 9.85
C LYS A 99 4.17 -12.70 8.52
N ASN A 100 3.88 -11.92 7.48
CA ASN A 100 3.43 -12.41 6.18
C ASN A 100 4.57 -12.73 5.20
N THR A 101 5.80 -12.31 5.50
CA THR A 101 7.01 -12.60 4.70
C THR A 101 7.94 -13.59 5.36
N ALA A 102 7.74 -13.89 6.64
CA ALA A 102 8.46 -14.98 7.28
C ALA A 102 8.11 -16.27 6.53
N PRO A 103 9.08 -16.96 5.92
CA PRO A 103 8.83 -18.29 5.39
C PRO A 103 8.32 -19.10 6.57
N GLY A 104 7.13 -19.67 6.44
CA GLY A 104 6.86 -20.88 7.19
C GLY A 104 8.05 -21.80 6.92
N ILE A 105 8.65 -22.32 7.99
CA ILE A 105 9.13 -23.69 7.94
C ILE A 105 7.99 -24.44 7.25
N ALA A 106 8.21 -24.82 5.99
CA ALA A 106 7.35 -25.73 5.30
C ALA A 106 7.42 -27.03 6.11
N VAL A 107 6.46 -27.22 7.02
CA VAL A 107 6.16 -28.57 7.47
C VAL A 107 5.47 -29.20 6.27
N ALA A 108 6.30 -29.78 5.41
CA ALA A 108 5.88 -30.75 4.44
C ALA A 108 5.09 -31.81 5.21
N THR A 109 3.78 -31.85 5.01
CA THR A 109 2.97 -33.01 5.34
C THR A 109 3.39 -34.11 4.38
N ALA A 110 4.21 -35.03 4.90
CA ALA A 110 4.42 -36.36 4.36
C ALA A 110 3.63 -37.35 5.23
#